data_AF-A0A958W6I6-F1
#
_entry.id   AF-A0A958W6I6-F1
#
_cell.length_a   1.000
_cell.length_b   1.000
_cell.length_c   1.000
_cell.angle_alpha   90.00
_cell.angle_beta   90.00
_cell.angle_gamma   90.00
#
_symmetry.space_group_name_H-M   'P 1'
#
loop_
_entity.id
_entity.type
_entity.pdbx_description
1 polymer ?
#
loop_
_entity_poly.entity_id
_entity_poly.type
_entity_poly.pdbx_seq_one_letter_code
_entity_poly.pdbx_strand_id
1 'polypeptide(L)'
;MRAKQIFDTGINRVRNIDSLFVHLTTQLGFNPTDVSDLLRSEIVYSLSSFDRLIHDLVKVGMVDSFKGNRTPTNAYKNFSISLNQFDAINGASVPPAEFVFEQTITSSHKHLSFQDPDKVVEALSLIWHENHKWQKIAAEMGMNQNDLKTELKNIVIRRNQIVHEGDFDLFTGNIQPILQSDANQSVEFIYNLGNTIYDLVK
;
A
#
# COMPACT_ATOMS: atom_id res chain seq x y z
N MET A 1 8.40 -4.98 -12.45
CA MET A 1 7.36 -5.29 -13.46
C MET A 1 6.13 -5.98 -12.86
N ARG A 2 6.26 -7.17 -12.22
CA ARG A 2 5.11 -7.90 -11.64
C ARG A 2 4.36 -7.15 -10.52
N ALA A 3 5.06 -6.57 -9.56
CA ALA A 3 4.44 -5.81 -8.46
C ALA A 3 3.55 -4.66 -8.98
N LYS A 4 4.07 -3.93 -9.98
CA LYS A 4 3.34 -2.85 -10.66
C LYS A 4 2.08 -3.32 -11.37
N GLN A 5 2.18 -4.42 -12.13
CA GLN A 5 1.02 -5.00 -12.83
C GLN A 5 -0.09 -5.43 -11.85
N ILE A 6 0.28 -6.00 -10.71
CA ILE A 6 -0.67 -6.38 -9.65
C ILE A 6 -1.33 -5.14 -9.05
N PHE A 7 -0.56 -4.09 -8.77
CA PHE A 7 -1.09 -2.82 -8.28
C PHE A 7 -2.07 -2.19 -9.26
N ASP A 8 -1.70 -2.09 -10.54
CA ASP A 8 -2.56 -1.53 -11.59
C ASP A 8 -3.84 -2.34 -11.77
N THR A 9 -3.75 -3.67 -11.68
CA THR A 9 -4.92 -4.55 -11.69
C THR A 9 -5.83 -4.27 -10.49
N GLY A 10 -5.27 -4.07 -9.30
CA GLY A 10 -6.01 -3.69 -8.10
C GLY A 10 -6.75 -2.36 -8.27
N ILE A 11 -6.07 -1.34 -8.78
CA ILE A 11 -6.67 -0.01 -9.03
C ILE A 11 -7.73 -0.05 -10.14
N ASN A 12 -7.53 -0.83 -11.19
CA ASN A 12 -8.58 -1.00 -12.22
C ASN A 12 -9.83 -1.71 -11.67
N ARG A 13 -9.67 -2.64 -10.73
CA ARG A 13 -10.83 -3.22 -10.03
C ARG A 13 -11.58 -2.18 -9.20
N VAL A 14 -10.87 -1.23 -8.58
CA VAL A 14 -11.48 -0.09 -7.87
C VAL A 14 -12.25 0.80 -8.83
N ARG A 15 -11.68 1.16 -9.98
CA ARG A 15 -12.37 1.96 -11.01
C ARG A 15 -13.62 1.28 -11.60
N ASN A 16 -13.65 -0.05 -11.62
CA ASN A 16 -14.85 -0.79 -12.00
C ASN A 16 -15.97 -0.68 -10.95
N ILE A 17 -15.63 -0.52 -9.67
CA ILE A 17 -16.61 -0.29 -8.59
C ILE A 17 -17.22 1.10 -8.75
N ASP A 18 -16.41 2.12 -9.03
CA ASP A 18 -16.90 3.48 -9.33
C ASP A 18 -17.84 3.47 -10.55
N SER A 19 -17.43 2.78 -11.62
CA SER A 19 -18.27 2.62 -12.82
C SER A 19 -19.63 1.96 -12.51
N LEU A 20 -19.64 0.97 -11.60
CA LEU A 20 -20.87 0.34 -11.12
C LEU A 20 -21.71 1.33 -10.31
N PHE A 21 -21.10 2.09 -9.37
CA PHE A 21 -21.79 3.12 -8.61
C PHE A 21 -22.45 4.16 -9.52
N VAL A 22 -21.72 4.66 -10.53
CA VAL A 22 -22.25 5.59 -11.54
C VAL A 22 -23.41 4.96 -12.30
N HIS A 23 -23.30 3.71 -12.73
CA HIS A 23 -24.38 3.04 -13.46
C HIS A 23 -25.65 2.94 -12.61
N LEU A 24 -25.54 2.49 -11.35
CA LEU A 24 -26.68 2.35 -10.44
C LEU A 24 -27.38 3.69 -10.17
N THR A 25 -26.59 4.74 -9.92
CA THR A 25 -27.13 6.04 -9.53
C THR A 25 -27.67 6.85 -10.72
N THR A 26 -26.94 6.87 -11.84
CA THR A 26 -27.28 7.71 -12.99
C THR A 26 -28.21 7.04 -14.00
N GLN A 27 -28.10 5.72 -14.19
CA GLN A 27 -28.89 5.00 -15.19
C GLN A 27 -30.09 4.27 -14.59
N LEU A 28 -29.94 3.71 -13.39
CA LEU A 28 -31.00 2.95 -12.72
C LEU A 28 -31.73 3.73 -11.63
N GLY A 29 -31.30 4.95 -11.32
CA GLY A 29 -31.99 5.86 -10.39
C GLY A 29 -31.92 5.46 -8.92
N PHE A 30 -30.94 4.64 -8.52
CA PHE A 30 -30.71 4.34 -7.11
C PHE A 30 -30.28 5.62 -6.37
N ASN A 31 -30.77 5.79 -5.14
CA ASN A 31 -30.31 6.87 -4.30
C ASN A 31 -28.82 6.65 -3.94
N PRO A 32 -27.92 7.62 -4.19
CA PRO A 32 -26.49 7.48 -3.90
C PRO A 32 -26.17 7.04 -2.47
N THR A 33 -26.98 7.43 -1.48
CA THR A 33 -26.78 7.01 -0.09
C THR A 33 -26.95 5.51 0.10
N ASP A 34 -27.88 4.89 -0.62
CA ASP A 34 -28.24 3.47 -0.46
C ASP A 34 -27.17 2.54 -1.04
N VAL A 35 -26.35 3.06 -1.96
CA VAL A 35 -25.25 2.33 -2.62
C VAL A 35 -23.87 2.89 -2.27
N SER A 36 -23.79 3.77 -1.26
CA SER A 36 -22.57 4.47 -0.87
C SER A 36 -21.44 3.55 -0.35
N ASP A 37 -21.76 2.32 0.03
CA ASP A 37 -20.75 1.32 0.40
C ASP A 37 -19.84 0.91 -0.76
N LEU A 38 -20.27 1.09 -2.01
CA LEU A 38 -19.40 0.95 -3.17
C LEU A 38 -18.23 1.95 -3.07
N LEU A 39 -18.53 3.22 -2.80
CA LEU A 39 -17.51 4.27 -2.62
C LEU A 39 -16.58 3.99 -1.41
N ARG A 40 -17.13 3.50 -0.31
CA ARG A 40 -16.32 3.09 0.87
C ARG A 40 -15.35 1.97 0.51
N SER A 41 -15.82 1.00 -0.27
CA SER A 41 -14.98 -0.12 -0.72
C SER A 41 -13.84 0.34 -1.63
N GLU A 42 -14.00 1.42 -2.39
CA GLU A 42 -12.94 1.98 -3.24
C GLU A 42 -11.76 2.51 -2.41
N ILE A 43 -12.03 3.23 -1.32
CA ILE A 43 -10.99 3.70 -0.39
C ILE A 43 -10.27 2.51 0.25
N VAL A 44 -11.01 1.48 0.67
CA VAL A 44 -10.43 0.28 1.30
C VAL A 44 -9.54 -0.48 0.31
N TYR A 45 -10.03 -0.72 -0.91
CA TYR A 45 -9.34 -1.54 -1.90
C TYR A 45 -8.18 -0.81 -2.59
N SER A 46 -8.24 0.52 -2.73
CA SER A 46 -7.08 1.30 -3.20
C SER A 46 -5.93 1.22 -2.20
N LEU A 47 -6.18 1.42 -0.91
CA LEU A 47 -5.16 1.26 0.14
C LEU A 47 -4.68 -0.19 0.30
N SER A 48 -5.55 -1.18 0.11
CA SER A 48 -5.13 -2.59 0.08
C SER A 48 -4.18 -2.88 -1.09
N SER A 49 -4.47 -2.31 -2.27
CA SER A 49 -3.60 -2.42 -3.44
C SER A 49 -2.25 -1.73 -3.20
N PHE A 50 -2.25 -0.56 -2.56
CA PHE A 50 -1.04 0.17 -2.19
C PHE A 50 -0.18 -0.57 -1.17
N ASP A 51 -0.77 -1.07 -0.09
CA ASP A 51 -0.09 -1.89 0.91
C ASP A 51 0.62 -3.08 0.25
N ARG A 52 -0.13 -3.79 -0.60
CA ARG A 52 0.38 -4.93 -1.34
C ARG A 52 1.56 -4.56 -2.24
N LEU A 53 1.51 -3.41 -2.91
CA LEU A 53 2.61 -2.89 -3.72
C LEU A 53 3.88 -2.70 -2.87
N ILE A 54 3.77 -2.04 -1.70
CA ILE A 54 4.92 -1.81 -0.83
C ILE A 54 5.52 -3.14 -0.34
N HIS A 55 4.68 -4.09 0.09
CA HIS A 55 5.14 -5.44 0.46
C HIS A 55 5.91 -6.12 -0.67
N ASP A 56 5.37 -6.10 -1.90
CA ASP A 56 6.02 -6.75 -3.03
C ASP A 56 7.32 -6.04 -3.44
N LEU A 57 7.38 -4.71 -3.39
CA LEU A 57 8.62 -3.96 -3.67
C LEU A 57 9.71 -4.27 -2.67
N VAL A 58 9.39 -4.24 -1.37
CA VAL A 58 10.33 -4.54 -0.30
C VAL A 58 10.84 -5.97 -0.41
N LYS A 59 9.93 -6.94 -0.61
CA LYS A 59 10.30 -8.33 -0.76
C LYS A 59 11.25 -8.56 -1.93
N VAL A 60 10.94 -8.00 -3.11
CA VAL A 60 11.82 -8.09 -4.28
C VAL A 60 13.17 -7.44 -4.00
N GLY A 61 13.20 -6.21 -3.49
CA GLY A 61 14.46 -5.50 -3.23
C GLY A 61 15.32 -6.15 -2.14
N MET A 62 14.72 -6.78 -1.13
CA MET A 62 15.46 -7.55 -0.13
C MET A 62 16.04 -8.83 -0.74
N VAL A 63 15.27 -9.56 -1.55
CA VAL A 63 15.78 -10.76 -2.26
C VAL A 63 16.91 -10.38 -3.22
N ASP A 64 16.81 -9.26 -3.92
CA ASP A 64 17.91 -8.76 -4.76
C ASP A 64 19.15 -8.40 -3.94
N SER A 65 18.97 -7.85 -2.74
CA SER A 65 20.08 -7.58 -1.82
C SER A 65 20.73 -8.86 -1.32
N PHE A 66 19.93 -9.89 -1.03
CA PHE A 66 20.39 -11.22 -0.64
C PHE A 66 21.21 -11.89 -1.75
N LYS A 67 20.78 -11.74 -3.01
CA LYS A 67 21.48 -12.28 -4.19
C LYS A 67 22.70 -11.46 -4.61
N GLY A 68 22.97 -10.32 -3.97
CA GLY A 68 24.05 -9.41 -4.34
C GLY A 68 23.78 -8.52 -5.56
N ASN A 69 22.55 -8.49 -6.06
CA ASN A 69 22.13 -7.65 -7.19
C ASN A 69 21.81 -6.20 -6.78
N ARG A 70 21.59 -5.96 -5.48
CA ARG A 70 21.32 -4.65 -4.90
C ARG A 70 22.22 -4.43 -3.69
N THR A 71 22.80 -3.22 -3.56
CA THR A 71 23.64 -2.89 -2.40
C THR A 71 22.80 -2.86 -1.12
N PRO A 72 23.12 -3.68 -0.11
CA PRO A 72 22.35 -3.74 1.14
C PRO A 72 22.32 -2.41 1.90
N THR A 73 21.12 -1.98 2.33
CA THR A 73 20.97 -0.82 3.23
C THR A 73 21.31 -1.18 4.67
N ASN A 74 21.45 -0.17 5.53
CA ASN A 74 21.61 -0.42 6.97
C ASN A 74 20.38 -1.09 7.59
N ALA A 75 19.17 -0.72 7.15
CA ALA A 75 17.95 -1.36 7.63
C ALA A 75 17.88 -2.83 7.21
N TYR A 76 18.28 -3.16 5.97
CA TYR A 76 18.40 -4.56 5.52
C TYR A 76 19.37 -5.34 6.40
N LYS A 77 20.56 -4.79 6.68
CA LYS A 77 21.58 -5.48 7.51
C LYS A 77 21.11 -5.73 8.94
N ASN A 78 20.21 -4.88 9.43
CA ASN A 78 19.60 -4.99 10.75
C ASN A 78 18.26 -5.75 10.73
N PHE A 79 17.85 -6.30 9.58
CA PHE A 79 16.65 -7.12 9.49
C PHE A 79 16.88 -8.43 10.25
N SER A 80 16.15 -8.59 11.35
CA SER A 80 16.29 -9.75 12.22
C SER A 80 15.55 -10.97 11.69
N ILE A 81 16.22 -12.11 11.74
CA ILE A 81 15.63 -13.44 11.53
C ILE A 81 15.92 -14.32 12.75
N SER A 82 15.02 -15.27 13.02
CA SER A 82 15.23 -16.29 14.04
C SER A 82 16.35 -17.28 13.62
N LEU A 83 16.94 -17.96 14.59
CA LEU A 83 17.94 -19.01 14.33
C LEU A 83 17.38 -20.12 13.41
N ASN A 84 16.12 -20.53 13.62
CA ASN A 84 15.46 -21.50 12.75
C ASN A 84 15.37 -21.04 11.29
N GLN A 85 15.13 -19.74 11.05
CA GLN A 85 15.10 -19.18 9.69
C GLN A 85 16.50 -19.11 9.09
N PHE A 86 17.51 -18.75 9.90
CA PHE A 86 18.90 -18.74 9.47
C PHE A 86 19.39 -20.13 9.04
N ASP A 87 19.11 -21.16 9.85
CA ASP A 87 19.46 -22.55 9.55
C ASP A 87 18.74 -23.04 8.28
N ALA A 88 17.46 -22.70 8.12
CA ALA A 88 16.69 -23.04 6.92
C ALA A 88 17.25 -22.39 5.65
N ILE A 89 17.71 -21.14 5.72
CA ILE A 89 18.32 -20.44 4.58
C ILE A 89 19.69 -21.04 4.25
N ASN A 90 20.55 -21.28 5.24
CA ASN A 90 21.90 -21.82 5.03
C ASN A 90 21.88 -23.28 4.56
N GLY A 91 20.92 -24.07 5.02
CA GLY A 91 20.75 -25.47 4.62
C GLY A 91 19.96 -25.66 3.31
N ALA A 92 19.48 -24.56 2.69
CA ALA A 92 18.64 -24.64 1.51
C ALA A 92 19.39 -25.21 0.30
N SER A 93 18.73 -26.11 -0.42
CA SER A 93 19.21 -26.67 -1.70
C SER A 93 18.10 -26.62 -2.74
N VAL A 94 17.00 -27.36 -2.48
CA VAL A 94 15.76 -27.30 -3.27
C VAL A 94 14.57 -27.16 -2.31
N PRO A 95 13.85 -26.02 -2.31
CA PRO A 95 14.05 -24.82 -3.14
C PRO A 95 15.34 -24.05 -2.75
N PRO A 96 15.84 -23.15 -3.63
CA PRO A 96 17.09 -22.43 -3.39
C PRO A 96 16.95 -21.40 -2.25
N ALA A 97 18.09 -20.98 -1.70
CA ALA A 97 18.14 -20.13 -0.50
C ALA A 97 17.38 -18.81 -0.64
N GLU A 98 17.40 -18.18 -1.82
CA GLU A 98 16.66 -16.93 -2.07
C GLU A 98 15.14 -17.11 -1.97
N PHE A 99 14.62 -18.30 -2.29
CA PHE A 99 13.21 -18.60 -2.15
C PHE A 99 12.84 -18.79 -0.68
N VAL A 100 13.68 -19.49 0.08
CA VAL A 100 13.49 -19.66 1.53
C VAL A 100 13.56 -18.30 2.25
N PHE A 101 14.46 -17.42 1.81
CA PHE A 101 14.54 -16.05 2.31
C PHE A 101 13.30 -15.22 1.95
N GLU A 102 12.78 -15.35 0.72
CA GLU A 102 11.52 -14.70 0.31
C GLU A 102 10.34 -15.11 1.22
N GLN A 103 10.23 -16.41 1.55
CA GLN A 103 9.20 -16.90 2.47
C GLN A 103 9.39 -16.39 3.89
N THR A 104 10.65 -16.24 4.32
CA THR A 104 11.01 -15.65 5.62
C THR A 104 10.54 -14.20 5.69
N ILE A 105 10.84 -13.38 4.69
CA ILE A 105 10.37 -11.98 4.61
C ILE A 105 8.84 -11.94 4.63
N THR A 106 8.18 -12.74 3.80
CA THR A 106 6.71 -12.79 3.72
C THR A 106 6.09 -13.13 5.07
N SER A 107 6.65 -14.12 5.77
CA SER A 107 6.17 -14.53 7.09
C SER A 107 6.39 -13.47 8.17
N SER A 108 7.53 -12.79 8.13
CA SER A 108 7.85 -11.69 9.06
C SER A 108 6.96 -10.46 8.81
N HIS A 109 6.61 -10.16 7.57
CA HIS A 109 5.85 -8.95 7.23
C HIS A 109 4.33 -9.16 7.17
N LYS A 110 3.81 -10.40 7.15
CA LYS A 110 2.37 -10.68 6.93
C LYS A 110 1.37 -9.97 7.87
N HIS A 111 1.83 -9.55 9.05
CA HIS A 111 1.01 -8.90 10.07
C HIS A 111 1.19 -7.36 10.07
N LEU A 112 2.06 -6.85 9.22
CA LEU A 112 2.36 -5.43 9.08
C LEU A 112 1.55 -4.82 7.95
N SER A 113 1.06 -3.60 8.19
CA SER A 113 0.41 -2.75 7.19
C SER A 113 1.34 -1.58 6.88
N PHE A 114 1.77 -1.47 5.62
CA PHE A 114 2.62 -0.41 5.09
C PHE A 114 1.79 0.64 4.36
N GLN A 115 0.82 1.21 5.08
CA GLN A 115 -0.06 2.26 4.57
C GLN A 115 0.22 3.61 5.21
N ASP A 116 0.50 3.61 6.52
CA ASP A 116 0.84 4.82 7.25
C ASP A 116 2.16 5.43 6.76
N PRO A 117 2.30 6.77 6.67
CA PRO A 117 3.51 7.39 6.15
C PRO A 117 4.81 6.94 6.82
N ASP A 118 4.79 6.68 8.12
CA ASP A 118 6.01 6.28 8.85
C ASP A 118 6.30 4.79 8.61
N LYS A 119 5.25 3.96 8.48
CA LYS A 119 5.39 2.54 8.10
C LYS A 119 5.89 2.33 6.68
N VAL A 120 5.48 3.19 5.74
CA VAL A 120 6.04 3.20 4.39
C VAL A 120 7.55 3.51 4.43
N VAL A 121 7.99 4.47 5.25
CA VAL A 121 9.42 4.80 5.39
C VAL A 121 10.21 3.65 6.00
N GLU A 122 9.70 3.02 7.06
CA GLU A 122 10.32 1.83 7.66
C GLU A 122 10.53 0.74 6.60
N ALA A 123 9.47 0.43 5.84
CA ALA A 123 9.49 -0.59 4.80
C ALA A 123 10.48 -0.26 3.68
N LEU A 124 10.39 0.95 3.09
CA LEU A 124 11.26 1.37 2.00
C LEU A 124 12.74 1.46 2.43
N SER A 125 13.03 1.71 3.71
CA SER A 125 14.41 1.77 4.20
C SER A 125 15.15 0.44 4.08
N LEU A 126 14.43 -0.69 4.04
CA LEU A 126 15.01 -2.01 3.79
C LEU A 126 15.61 -2.13 2.39
N ILE A 127 15.20 -1.29 1.44
CA ILE A 127 15.57 -1.45 0.03
C ILE A 127 16.08 -0.18 -0.65
N TRP A 128 16.00 0.97 0.03
CA TRP A 128 16.30 2.28 -0.54
C TRP A 128 17.17 3.14 0.41
N HIS A 129 18.35 3.54 -0.08
CA HIS A 129 19.37 4.31 0.66
C HIS A 129 19.03 5.80 0.86
N GLU A 130 17.98 6.30 0.21
CA GLU A 130 17.55 7.70 0.37
C GLU A 130 17.15 7.99 1.83
N ASN A 131 17.73 9.02 2.44
CA ASN A 131 17.40 9.41 3.81
C ASN A 131 16.13 10.27 3.87
N HIS A 132 15.93 11.13 2.87
CA HIS A 132 14.79 12.06 2.81
C HIS A 132 13.71 11.54 1.86
N LYS A 133 13.26 10.31 2.09
CA LYS A 133 12.33 9.57 1.19
C LYS A 133 11.09 10.37 0.83
N TRP A 134 10.39 10.92 1.83
CA TRP A 134 9.17 11.70 1.60
C TRP A 134 9.43 13.01 0.85
N GLN A 135 10.58 13.66 1.06
CA GLN A 135 10.95 14.85 0.29
C GLN A 135 11.10 14.51 -1.19
N LYS A 136 11.76 13.38 -1.49
CA LYS A 136 11.98 12.91 -2.86
C LYS A 136 10.69 12.48 -3.54
N ILE A 137 9.84 11.73 -2.84
CA ILE A 137 8.50 11.35 -3.35
C ILE A 137 7.66 12.61 -3.62
N ALA A 138 7.65 13.57 -2.69
CA ALA A 138 6.89 14.80 -2.84
C ALA A 138 7.38 15.67 -4.01
N ALA A 139 8.70 15.74 -4.22
CA ALA A 139 9.28 16.45 -5.36
C ALA A 139 8.80 15.87 -6.70
N GLU A 140 8.79 14.53 -6.85
CA GLU A 140 8.28 13.87 -8.06
C GLU A 140 6.76 14.05 -8.24
N MET A 141 5.99 14.10 -7.15
CA MET A 141 4.55 14.38 -7.19
C MET A 141 4.22 15.87 -7.37
N GLY A 142 5.21 16.76 -7.33
CA GLY A 142 4.99 18.21 -7.38
C GLY A 142 4.23 18.76 -6.17
N MET A 143 4.36 18.12 -5.01
CA MET A 143 3.64 18.44 -3.77
C MET A 143 4.58 18.89 -2.65
N ASN A 144 4.04 19.59 -1.65
CA ASN A 144 4.74 19.76 -0.39
C ASN A 144 4.79 18.41 0.37
N GLN A 145 5.92 18.12 0.99
CA GLN A 145 6.11 16.89 1.76
C GLN A 145 5.08 16.71 2.88
N ASN A 146 4.77 17.77 3.62
CA ASN A 146 3.84 17.70 4.74
C ASN A 146 2.41 17.48 4.25
N ASP A 147 2.02 18.14 3.16
CA ASP A 147 0.69 17.99 2.57
C ASP A 147 0.50 16.57 2.04
N LEU A 148 1.51 16.03 1.34
CA LEU A 148 1.49 14.64 0.86
C LEU A 148 1.33 13.66 2.03
N LYS A 149 2.15 13.79 3.09
CA LYS A 149 2.05 12.92 4.27
C LYS A 149 0.68 13.04 4.94
N THR A 150 0.15 14.26 5.03
CA THR A 150 -1.15 14.54 5.64
C THR A 150 -2.28 13.90 4.85
N GLU A 151 -2.25 14.03 3.52
CA GLU A 151 -3.25 13.42 2.64
C GLU A 151 -3.25 11.89 2.77
N LEU A 152 -2.08 11.25 2.72
CA LEU A 152 -1.99 9.80 2.94
C LEU A 152 -2.52 9.41 4.33
N LYS A 153 -2.18 10.19 5.37
CA LYS A 153 -2.65 9.93 6.74
C LYS A 153 -4.17 10.03 6.84
N ASN A 154 -4.78 11.03 6.21
CA ASN A 154 -6.23 11.22 6.20
C ASN A 154 -6.94 10.04 5.53
N ILE A 155 -6.43 9.57 4.39
CA ILE A 155 -6.99 8.42 3.67
C ILE A 155 -6.88 7.13 4.52
N VAL A 156 -5.75 6.94 5.21
CA VAL A 156 -5.56 5.80 6.14
C VAL A 156 -6.53 5.86 7.32
N ILE A 157 -6.74 7.04 7.90
CA ILE A 157 -7.72 7.24 8.98
C ILE A 157 -9.13 6.90 8.48
N ARG A 158 -9.52 7.45 7.32
CA ARG A 158 -10.82 7.18 6.71
C ARG A 158 -11.05 5.69 6.46
N ARG A 159 -10.04 4.98 5.95
CA ARG A 159 -10.08 3.52 5.78
C ARG A 159 -10.30 2.79 7.11
N ASN A 160 -9.63 3.24 8.17
CA ASN A 160 -9.77 2.60 9.49
C ASN A 160 -11.17 2.82 10.07
N GLN A 161 -11.74 4.01 9.89
CA GLN A 161 -13.13 4.28 10.25
C GLN A 161 -14.09 3.32 9.53
N ILE A 162 -13.93 3.16 8.22
CA ILE A 162 -14.74 2.25 7.41
C ILE A 162 -14.62 0.79 7.88
N VAL A 163 -13.40 0.29 8.06
CA VAL A 163 -13.14 -1.14 8.28
C VAL A 163 -13.29 -1.56 9.74
N HIS A 164 -12.91 -0.71 10.69
CA HIS A 164 -12.81 -1.07 12.10
C HIS A 164 -13.88 -0.42 12.97
N GLU A 165 -14.40 0.75 12.59
CA GLU A 165 -15.36 1.52 13.39
C GLU A 165 -16.78 1.45 12.84
N GLY A 166 -17.01 0.65 11.78
CA GLY A 166 -18.32 0.53 11.11
C GLY A 166 -18.76 1.79 10.38
N ASP A 167 -17.83 2.72 10.17
CA ASP A 167 -18.04 4.03 9.57
C ASP A 167 -19.06 4.94 10.27
N PHE A 168 -19.30 4.73 11.56
CA PHE A 168 -20.22 5.56 12.34
C PHE A 168 -19.56 6.85 12.84
N ASP A 169 -20.28 7.96 12.75
CA ASP A 169 -19.92 9.20 13.42
C ASP A 169 -20.18 9.09 14.93
N LEU A 170 -19.17 9.40 15.74
CA LEU A 170 -19.21 9.19 17.20
C LEU A 170 -20.22 10.07 17.93
N PHE A 171 -20.61 11.21 17.36
CA PHE A 171 -21.50 12.17 18.01
C PHE A 171 -22.96 11.94 17.62
N THR A 172 -23.21 11.62 16.36
CA THR A 172 -24.55 11.46 15.80
C THR A 172 -25.01 10.01 15.74
N GLY A 173 -24.09 9.04 15.74
CA GLY A 173 -24.38 7.62 15.55
C GLY A 173 -24.83 7.25 14.13
N ASN A 174 -24.77 8.21 13.19
CA ASN A 174 -25.08 7.96 11.79
C ASN A 174 -23.85 7.46 11.04
N ILE A 175 -24.07 6.75 9.94
CA ILE A 175 -22.98 6.42 9.01
C ILE A 175 -22.45 7.73 8.41
N GLN A 176 -21.12 7.88 8.37
CA GLN A 176 -20.48 9.07 7.81
C GLN A 176 -20.79 9.20 6.31
N PRO A 177 -21.17 10.40 5.82
CA PRO A 177 -21.42 10.61 4.41
C PRO A 177 -20.12 10.47 3.60
N ILE A 178 -20.26 10.04 2.35
CA ILE A 178 -19.16 9.94 1.41
C ILE A 178 -19.64 10.40 0.03
N LEU A 179 -18.90 11.32 -0.58
CA LEU A 179 -19.15 11.73 -1.95
C LEU A 179 -18.27 10.92 -2.90
N GLN A 180 -18.78 10.69 -4.11
CA GLN A 180 -18.01 10.02 -5.16
C GLN A 180 -16.70 10.78 -5.48
N SER A 181 -16.72 12.11 -5.42
CA SER A 181 -15.52 12.95 -5.60
C SER A 181 -14.43 12.63 -4.59
N ASP A 182 -14.81 12.39 -3.33
CA ASP A 182 -13.86 12.16 -2.23
C ASP A 182 -13.20 10.78 -2.37
N ALA A 183 -14.00 9.77 -2.75
CA ALA A 183 -13.50 8.43 -3.08
C ALA A 183 -12.54 8.50 -4.28
N ASN A 184 -12.95 9.13 -5.38
CA ASN A 184 -12.13 9.25 -6.58
C ASN A 184 -10.82 10.02 -6.34
N GLN A 185 -10.86 11.11 -5.57
CA GLN A 185 -9.65 11.85 -5.18
C GLN A 185 -8.70 10.96 -4.39
N SER A 186 -9.21 10.19 -3.43
CA SER A 186 -8.41 9.25 -2.64
C SER A 186 -7.77 8.17 -3.50
N VAL A 187 -8.55 7.57 -4.42
CA VAL A 187 -8.07 6.51 -5.33
C VAL A 187 -6.98 7.03 -6.25
N GLU A 188 -7.17 8.20 -6.86
CA GLU A 188 -6.18 8.79 -7.78
C GLU A 188 -4.92 9.23 -7.03
N PHE A 189 -5.05 9.79 -5.82
CA PHE A 189 -3.89 10.09 -4.97
C PHE A 189 -3.07 8.82 -4.69
N ILE A 190 -3.72 7.73 -4.26
CA ILE A 190 -3.06 6.45 -3.96
C ILE A 190 -2.42 5.84 -5.22
N TYR A 191 -3.11 5.92 -6.36
CA TYR A 191 -2.56 5.49 -7.64
C TYR A 191 -1.27 6.24 -7.97
N ASN A 192 -1.29 7.57 -7.93
CA ASN A 192 -0.13 8.41 -8.26
C ASN A 192 1.03 8.20 -7.28
N LEU A 193 0.73 8.08 -5.98
CA LEU A 193 1.72 7.78 -4.95
C LEU A 193 2.39 6.42 -5.19
N GLY A 194 1.59 5.38 -5.45
CA GLY A 194 2.11 4.03 -5.74
C GLY A 194 3.01 4.01 -6.98
N ASN A 195 2.62 4.68 -8.06
CA ASN A 195 3.44 4.83 -9.26
C ASN A 195 4.76 5.55 -8.96
N THR A 196 4.71 6.66 -8.25
CA THR A 196 5.89 7.47 -7.91
C THR A 196 6.88 6.66 -7.08
N ILE A 197 6.40 5.98 -6.03
CA ILE A 197 7.26 5.13 -5.19
C ILE A 197 7.87 4.00 -6.04
N TYR A 198 7.08 3.32 -6.87
CA TYR A 198 7.58 2.27 -7.75
C TYR A 198 8.73 2.76 -8.64
N ASP A 199 8.56 3.91 -9.28
CA ASP A 199 9.57 4.45 -10.19
C ASP A 199 10.86 4.89 -9.48
N LEU A 200 10.76 5.33 -8.23
CA LEU A 200 11.90 5.73 -7.40
C LEU A 200 12.72 4.55 -6.84
N VAL A 201 12.13 3.35 -6.71
CA VAL A 201 12.76 2.22 -5.98
C VAL A 201 12.92 0.92 -6.78
N LYS A 202 12.38 0.85 -8.00
CA LYS A 202 12.48 -0.33 -8.88
C LYS A 202 13.91 -0.73 -9.20
#